data_AF-A0A961TXW3-F1
#
_entry.id   AF-A0A961TXW3-F1
#
_cell.length_a   1.000
_cell.length_b   1.000
_cell.length_c   1.000
_cell.angle_alpha   90.00
_cell.angle_beta   90.00
_cell.angle_gamma   90.00
#
_symmetry.space_group_name_H-M   'P 1'
#
loop_
_entity.id
_entity.type
_entity.pdbx_description
1 polymer ?
#
loop_
_entity_poly.entity_id
_entity_poly.type
_entity_poly.pdbx_seq_one_letter_code
_entity_poly.pdbx_strand_id
1 'polypeptide(L)' 'SAGAVFMGANTYIGNAPNFMVYAIARERGVRMPSFFGYMIWSGAVLIPTFFLAGLVFM' A
#
# COMPACT_ATOMS: atom_id res chain seq x y z
N SER A 1 -16.92 6.36 -5.05
CA SER A 1 -16.53 7.06 -3.81
C SER A 1 -16.40 6.16 -2.58
N ALA A 2 -17.17 5.07 -2.41
CA ALA A 2 -17.00 4.16 -1.25
C ALA A 2 -15.71 3.32 -1.29
N GLY A 3 -15.29 2.84 -2.47
CA GLY A 3 -14.11 1.98 -2.62
C GLY A 3 -12.80 2.63 -2.14
N ALA A 4 -12.63 3.95 -2.29
CA ALA A 4 -11.45 4.68 -1.81
C ALA A 4 -11.45 4.89 -0.29
N VAL A 5 -12.61 4.85 0.37
CA VAL A 5 -12.73 4.95 1.83
C VAL A 5 -12.46 3.58 2.47
N PHE A 6 -13.00 2.50 1.89
CA PHE A 6 -12.75 1.13 2.39
C PHE A 6 -11.33 0.63 2.07
N MET A 7 -10.79 0.94 0.90
CA MET A 7 -9.39 0.61 0.56
C MET A 7 -8.39 1.62 1.13
N GLY A 8 -8.88 2.72 1.71
CA GLY A 8 -8.08 3.80 2.28
C GLY A 8 -7.30 3.43 3.54
N ALA A 9 -7.75 2.39 4.25
CA ALA A 9 -7.01 1.78 5.35
C ALA A 9 -5.94 0.80 4.84
N ASN A 10 -6.15 0.18 3.67
CA ASN A 10 -5.24 -0.79 3.08
C ASN A 10 -4.16 -0.16 2.18
N THR A 11 -4.22 1.15 1.91
CA THR A 11 -3.26 1.89 1.07
C THR A 11 -2.98 3.26 1.69
N TYR A 12 -1.85 3.90 1.39
CA TYR A 12 -1.54 5.27 1.82
C TYR A 12 -2.46 6.36 1.22
N ILE A 13 -3.50 5.96 0.48
CA ILE A 13 -4.48 6.82 -0.17
C ILE A 13 -5.85 6.47 0.43
N GLY A 14 -6.26 7.19 1.46
CA GLY A 14 -7.67 7.15 1.87
C GLY A 14 -8.03 7.48 3.31
N ASN A 15 -7.06 7.80 4.19
CA ASN A 15 -7.35 8.49 5.45
C ASN A 15 -6.49 9.76 5.60
N ALA A 16 -6.96 10.73 6.41
CA ALA A 16 -6.31 12.03 6.56
C ALA A 16 -4.81 11.96 6.98
N PRO A 17 -4.41 11.09 7.94
CA PRO A 17 -3.00 10.89 8.26
C PRO A 17 -2.15 10.38 7.10
N ASN A 18 -2.64 9.37 6.36
CA ASN A 18 -1.93 8.79 5.23
C ASN A 18 -1.76 9.80 4.08
N PHE A 19 -2.77 10.64 3.84
CA PHE A 19 -2.66 11.75 2.89
C PHE A 19 -1.64 12.82 3.33
N MET A 20 -1.55 13.10 4.63
CA MET A 20 -0.54 14.02 5.16
C MET A 20 0.88 13.48 4.92
N VAL A 21 1.12 12.19 5.21
CA VAL A 21 2.42 11.55 4.92
C VAL A 21 2.72 11.51 3.42
N TYR A 22 1.70 11.23 2.60
CA TYR A 22 1.80 11.26 1.14
C TYR A 22 2.22 12.63 0.63
N ALA A 23 1.62 13.72 1.14
CA ALA A 23 1.94 15.09 0.78
C ALA A 23 3.39 15.45 1.15
N ILE A 24 3.83 15.11 2.38
CA ILE A 24 5.20 15.37 2.85
C ILE A 24 6.23 14.65 1.97
N ALA A 25 6.00 13.38 1.60
CA ALA A 25 6.96 12.67 0.77
C ALA A 25 6.99 13.18 -0.68
N ARG A 26 5.84 13.61 -1.23
CA ARG A 26 5.83 14.27 -2.54
C ARG A 26 6.58 15.60 -2.52
N GLU A 27 6.43 16.38 -1.45
CA GLU A 27 7.18 17.63 -1.24
C GLU A 27 8.69 17.39 -1.14
N ARG A 28 9.12 16.27 -0.54
CA ARG A 28 10.52 15.82 -0.51
C ARG A 28 11.01 15.18 -1.82
N GLY A 29 10.22 15.23 -2.89
CA GLY A 29 10.60 14.70 -4.21
C GLY A 29 10.49 13.18 -4.36
N VAL A 30 9.90 12.47 -3.38
CA VAL A 30 9.67 11.02 -3.47
C VAL A 30 8.52 10.76 -4.44
N ARG A 31 8.79 9.95 -5.49
CA ARG A 31 7.75 9.51 -6.42
C ARG A 31 6.89 8.44 -5.75
N MET A 32 5.75 8.86 -5.23
CA MET A 32 4.74 7.96 -4.69
C MET A 32 4.05 7.18 -5.83
N PRO A 33 3.85 5.85 -5.70
CA PRO A 33 3.13 5.07 -6.70
C PRO A 33 1.65 5.48 -6.80
N SER A 34 0.96 5.03 -7.86
CA SER A 34 -0.50 5.11 -7.91
C SER A 34 -1.13 4.05 -6.99
N PHE A 35 -2.40 4.23 -6.63
CA PHE A 35 -3.15 3.28 -5.79
C PHE A 35 -3.02 1.83 -6.27
N PHE A 36 -3.27 1.59 -7.56
CA PHE A 36 -3.12 0.28 -8.17
C PHE A 36 -1.66 -0.19 -8.24
N GLY A 37 -0.71 0.73 -8.44
CA GLY A 37 0.71 0.42 -8.39
C GLY A 37 1.15 -0.12 -7.03
N TYR A 38 0.66 0.48 -5.94
CA TYR A 38 0.93 0.02 -4.58
C TYR A 38 0.30 -1.35 -4.30
N MET A 39 -0.93 -1.61 -4.75
CA MET A 39 -1.57 -2.92 -4.58
C MET A 39 -0.78 -4.03 -5.28
N ILE A 40 -0.35 -3.81 -6.52
CA ILE A 40 0.45 -4.78 -7.27
C ILE A 40 1.79 -5.02 -6.57
N TRP A 41 2.48 -3.95 -6.17
CA TRP A 41 3.77 -4.05 -5.47
C TRP A 41 3.65 -4.81 -4.15
N SER A 42 2.65 -4.49 -3.35
CA SER A 42 2.37 -5.15 -2.06
C SER A 42 2.02 -6.62 -2.27
N GLY A 43 1.15 -6.93 -3.23
CA GLY A 43 0.80 -8.31 -3.58
C GLY A 43 2.00 -9.12 -4.04
N ALA A 44 2.85 -8.55 -4.90
CA ALA A 44 4.04 -9.20 -5.42
C ALA A 44 5.08 -9.54 -4.34
N VAL A 45 5.12 -8.81 -3.22
CA VAL A 45 6.02 -9.09 -2.09
C VAL A 45 5.36 -9.99 -1.05
N LEU A 46 4.14 -9.66 -0.65
CA LEU A 46 3.44 -10.33 0.45
C LEU A 46 2.97 -11.73 0.08
N ILE A 47 2.47 -11.97 -1.14
CA ILE A 47 1.98 -13.30 -1.56
C ILE A 47 3.12 -14.34 -1.55
N PRO A 48 4.28 -14.09 -2.18
CA PRO A 48 5.38 -15.07 -2.14
C PRO A 48 5.94 -15.27 -0.73
N THR A 49 6.06 -14.19 0.05
CA THR A 49 6.57 -14.28 1.43
C THR A 49 5.63 -15.10 2.31
N PHE A 50 4.32 -14.86 2.20
CA PHE A 50 3.32 -15.62 2.95
C PHE A 50 3.27 -17.09 2.52
N PHE A 51 3.39 -17.37 1.22
CA PHE A 51 3.43 -18.74 0.71
C PHE A 51 4.67 -19.50 1.19
N LEU A 52 5.86 -18.86 1.15
CA LEU A 52 7.10 -19.44 1.67
C LEU A 52 7.03 -19.66 3.18
N ALA A 53 6.51 -18.69 3.94
CA ALA A 53 6.29 -18.85 5.37
C ALA A 53 5.34 -20.02 5.65
N GLY A 54 4.25 -20.14 4.87
CA GLY A 54 3.34 -21.28 4.94
C GLY A 54 4.04 -22.61 4.71
N LEU A 55 4.91 -22.72 3.70
CA LEU A 55 5.66 -23.96 3.43
C LEU A 55 6.72 -24.30 4.49
N VAL A 56 7.32 -23.29 5.13
CA VAL A 56 8.38 -23.47 6.14
C VAL A 56 7.81 -23.82 7.51
N PHE A 57 6.65 -23.26 7.87
CA PHE A 57 6.01 -23.42 9.18
C PHE A 57 4.84 -24.42 9.18
N MET A 58 4.56 -25.09 8.06
CA MET A 58 3.62 -26.20 7.96
C MET A 58 4.27 -27.54 8.30
#